data_AF-A0A084QIE5-F1
#
_entry.id   AF-A0A084QIE5-F1
#
_cell.length_a   1.000
_cell.length_b   1.000
_cell.length_c   1.000
_cell.angle_alpha   90.00
_cell.angle_beta   90.00
_cell.angle_gamma   90.00
#
_symmetry.space_group_name_H-M   'P 1'
#
loop_
_entity.id
_entity.type
_entity.pdbx_description
1 polymer ?
#
loop_
_entity_poly.entity_id
_entity_poly.type
_entity_poly.pdbx_seq_one_letter_code
_entity_poly.pdbx_strand_id
1 'polypeptide(L)' 'MNNLASTFWNQGLWEEAESLEVKVMEISQRVLGEEYPDTLVSMANLASTFWNQGRWKEAESLQIRACFAYRRTS' A
#
# COMPACT_ATOMS: atom_id res chain seq x y z
N MET A 1 -2.02 -4.41 -10.34
CA MET A 1 -2.12 -5.71 -9.62
C MET A 1 -3.06 -5.64 -8.40
N ASN A 2 -4.08 -4.77 -8.39
CA ASN A 2 -4.85 -4.46 -7.18
C ASN A 2 -5.98 -5.46 -6.86
N ASN A 3 -6.38 -6.30 -7.82
CA ASN A 3 -7.54 -7.16 -7.63
C ASN A 3 -7.28 -8.36 -6.69
N LEU A 4 -6.03 -8.83 -6.58
CA LEU A 4 -5.72 -10.03 -5.79
C LEU A 4 -5.68 -9.74 -4.27
N ALA A 5 -5.13 -8.60 -3.86
CA ALA A 5 -5.13 -8.18 -2.46
C ALA A 5 -6.57 -7.94 -1.96
N SER A 6 -7.42 -7.27 -2.75
CA SER A 6 -8.84 -7.09 -2.41
C SER A 6 -9.61 -8.41 -2.32
N THR A 7 -9.26 -9.43 -3.11
CA THR A 7 -9.89 -10.76 -2.95
C THR A 7 -9.51 -11.45 -1.65
N PHE A 8 -8.27 -11.30 -1.17
CA PHE A 8 -7.85 -11.83 0.13
C PHE A 8 -8.49 -11.09 1.29
N TRP A 9 -8.63 -9.78 1.17
CA TRP A 9 -9.39 -8.92 2.08
C TRP A 9 -10.82 -9.41 2.29
N ASN A 10 -11.52 -9.69 1.19
CA ASN A 10 -12.90 -10.21 1.23
C ASN A 10 -13.00 -11.63 1.80
N GLN A 11 -11.90 -12.38 1.85
CA GLN A 11 -11.82 -13.72 2.42
C GLN A 11 -11.36 -13.72 3.88
N GLY A 12 -11.03 -12.56 4.45
CA GLY A 12 -10.49 -12.45 5.82
C GLY A 12 -9.02 -12.85 5.95
N LEU A 13 -8.31 -12.98 4.83
CA LEU A 13 -6.88 -13.31 4.74
C LEU A 13 -6.04 -12.01 4.71
N TRP A 14 -6.09 -11.26 5.80
CA TRP A 14 -5.48 -9.94 5.91
C TRP A 14 -3.94 -9.98 5.87
N GLU A 15 -3.34 -11.04 6.39
CA GLU A 15 -1.88 -11.27 6.41
C GLU A 15 -1.34 -11.54 4.99
N GLU A 16 -2.04 -12.36 4.21
CA GLU A 16 -1.70 -12.63 2.80
C GLU A 16 -1.88 -11.38 1.94
N ALA A 17 -2.93 -10.60 2.18
CA ALA A 17 -3.14 -9.31 1.51
C ALA A 17 -1.99 -8.34 1.80
N GLU A 18 -1.62 -8.19 3.07
CA GLU A 18 -0.50 -7.36 3.52
C GLU A 18 0.82 -7.79 2.86
N SER A 19 1.17 -9.07 2.92
CA SER A 19 2.41 -9.58 2.34
C SER A 19 2.50 -9.29 0.83
N LEU A 20 1.37 -9.41 0.13
CA LEU A 20 1.29 -9.14 -1.30
C LEU A 20 1.43 -7.64 -1.60
N GLU A 21 0.75 -6.78 -0.83
CA GLU A 21 0.81 -5.33 -0.97
C GLU A 21 2.21 -4.78 -0.66
N VAL A 22 2.88 -5.30 0.37
CA VAL A 22 4.29 -4.96 0.68
C VAL A 22 5.21 -5.33 -0.49
N LYS A 23 5.10 -6.55 -1.02
CA LYS A 23 5.90 -6.96 -2.19
C LYS A 23 5.67 -6.08 -3.40
N VAL A 24 4.41 -5.77 -3.71
CA VAL A 24 4.07 -4.91 -4.85
C VAL A 24 4.60 -3.50 -4.65
N MET A 25 4.50 -2.95 -3.44
CA MET A 25 5.08 -1.65 -3.09
C MET A 25 6.60 -1.64 -3.29
N GLU A 26 7.33 -2.63 -2.75
CA GLU A 26 8.79 -2.71 -2.88
C GLU A 26 9.25 -2.87 -4.34
N ILE A 27 8.56 -3.71 -5.12
CA ILE A 27 8.86 -3.91 -6.54
C ILE A 27 8.59 -2.62 -7.31
N SER A 28 7.44 -1.99 -7.10
CA SER A 28 7.08 -0.73 -7.78
C SER A 28 8.04 0.40 -7.40
N GLN A 29 8.42 0.49 -6.12
CA GLN A 29 9.43 1.43 -5.66
C GLN A 29 10.79 1.20 -6.31
N ARG A 30 11.21 -0.06 -6.50
CA ARG A 30 12.49 -0.37 -7.14
C ARG A 30 12.49 -0.14 -8.65
N VAL A 31 11.39 -0.47 -9.32
CA VAL A 31 11.29 -0.44 -10.79
C VAL A 31 10.92 0.95 -11.31
N LEU A 32 9.96 1.59 -10.64
CA LEU A 32 9.34 2.85 -11.07
C LEU A 32 9.78 4.02 -10.17
N GLY A 33 9.93 3.78 -8.87
CA GLY A 33 10.24 4.81 -7.88
C GLY A 33 9.05 5.08 -6.94
N GLU A 34 9.30 5.80 -5.84
CA GLU A 34 8.25 6.16 -4.86
C GLU A 34 7.20 7.14 -5.44
N GLU A 35 7.56 7.86 -6.48
CA GLU A 35 6.77 8.94 -7.08
C GLU A 35 5.72 8.45 -8.10
N TYR A 36 5.81 7.18 -8.51
CA TYR A 36 4.89 6.65 -9.51
C TYR A 36 3.49 6.38 -8.93
N PRO A 37 2.42 6.67 -9.71
CA PRO A 37 1.05 6.42 -9.29
C PRO A 37 0.80 4.99 -8.81
N ASP A 38 1.41 3.99 -9.45
CA ASP A 38 1.26 2.58 -9.07
C ASP A 38 1.86 2.27 -7.69
N THR A 39 2.98 2.92 -7.34
CA THR A 39 3.58 2.81 -6.00
C THR A 39 2.69 3.48 -4.97
N LEU A 40 2.16 4.68 -5.26
CA LEU A 40 1.24 5.41 -4.38
C LEU A 40 -0.07 4.64 -4.12
N VAL A 41 -0.61 3.99 -5.15
CA VAL A 41 -1.81 3.16 -5.02
C VAL A 41 -1.54 1.93 -4.16
N SER A 42 -0.38 1.30 -4.34
CA SER A 42 0.04 0.15 -3.52
C SER A 42 0.20 0.54 -2.04
N MET A 43 0.77 1.72 -1.77
CA MET A 43 0.87 2.28 -0.42
C MET A 43 -0.52 2.57 0.19
N ALA A 44 -1.44 3.14 -0.59
CA ALA A 44 -2.80 3.42 -0.11
C ALA A 44 -3.57 2.13 0.24
N ASN A 45 -3.39 1.06 -0.55
CA ASN A 45 -4.01 -0.23 -0.28
C ASN A 45 -3.47 -0.85 1.03
N LEU A 46 -2.14 -0.85 1.20
CA LEU A 46 -1.50 -1.32 2.43
C LEU A 46 -1.94 -0.54 3.68
N ALA A 47 -2.06 0.79 3.56
CA ALA A 47 -2.61 1.61 4.63
C ALA A 47 -4.05 1.22 4.97
N SER A 48 -4.89 0.92 3.98
CA SER A 48 -6.26 0.44 4.20
C SER A 48 -6.29 -0.92 4.93
N THR A 49 -5.40 -1.84 4.56
CA THR A 49 -5.25 -3.13 5.24
C THR A 49 -4.88 -2.94 6.72
N PHE A 50 -3.93 -2.05 7.02
CA PHE A 50 -3.60 -1.70 8.41
C PHE A 50 -4.73 -1.03 9.18
N TRP A 51 -5.56 -0.19 8.55
CA TRP A 51 -6.76 0.37 9.19
C TRP A 51 -7.71 -0.74 9.66
N ASN A 52 -7.91 -1.76 8.83
CA ASN A 52 -8.84 -2.85 9.13
C ASN A 52 -8.29 -3.82 10.18
N GLN A 53 -6.97 -3.95 10.28
CA GLN A 53 -6.31 -4.68 11.37
C GLN A 53 -6.24 -3.87 12.69
N GLY A 54 -6.64 -2.59 12.70
CA GLY A 54 -6.53 -1.71 13.86
C GLY A 54 -5.12 -1.16 14.11
N ARG A 55 -4.23 -1.22 13.11
CA ARG A 55 -2.85 -0.71 13.13
C ARG A 55 -2.75 0.71 12.57
N TRP A 56 -3.51 1.63 13.17
CA TRP A 56 -3.67 3.02 12.68
C TRP A 56 -2.36 3.79 12.54
N LYS A 57 -1.40 3.60 13.46
CA LYS A 57 -0.09 4.28 13.42
C LYS A 57 0.74 3.92 12.20
N GLU A 58 0.70 2.66 11.79
CA GLU A 58 1.46 2.17 10.65
C GLU A 58 0.82 2.64 9.34
N ALA A 59 -0.50 2.60 9.27
CA ALA A 59 -1.23 3.18 8.16
C ALA A 59 -0.98 4.67 7.98
N GLU A 60 -1.03 5.46 9.06
CA GLU A 60 -0.77 6.89 9.02
C GLU A 60 0.65 7.18 8.52
N SER A 61 1.65 6.45 9.02
CA SER A 61 3.04 6.57 8.58
C SER A 61 3.18 6.30 7.07
N LEU A 62 2.46 5.30 6.56
CA LEU A 62 2.48 4.94 5.15
C LEU A 62 1.77 5.97 4.27
N GLN A 63 0.62 6.47 4.72
CA GLN A 63 -0.14 7.52 4.04
C GLN A 63 0.64 8.84 3.98
N ILE A 64 1.38 9.17 5.04
CA ILE A 64 2.27 10.33 5.09
C ILE A 64 3.37 10.20 4.04
N ARG A 65 4.05 9.04 3.94
CA ARG A 65 5.06 8.79 2.89
C ARG A 65 4.46 8.93 1.50
N ALA A 66 3.30 8.36 1.24
CA ALA A 66 2.60 8.48 -0.04
C ALA A 66 2.27 9.94 -0.38
N CYS A 67 1.78 10.72 0.59
CA CYS A 67 1.46 12.13 0.40
C CYS A 67 2.72 12.98 0.14
N PHE A 68 3.83 12.68 0.82
CA PHE A 68 5.11 13.34 0.55
C PHE A 68 5.64 13.02 -0.85
N ALA A 69 5.57 11.76 -1.29
CA ALA A 69 5.96 11.37 -2.64
C ALA A 69 5.09 12.05 -3.71
N TYR A 70 3.77 12.07 -3.51
CA TYR A 70 2.84 12.76 -4.41
C TYR A 70 3.13 14.27 -4.52
N ARG A 71 3.42 14.94 -3.40
CA ARG A 71 3.73 16.38 -3.38
C ARG A 71 5.04 16.74 -4.07
N ARG A 72 5.99 15.81 -4.24
CA ARG A 72 7.23 16.07 -4.99
C ARG A 72 7.01 16.06 -6.51
N THR A 73 5.93 15.43 -6.95
CA THR A 73 5.55 15.33 -8.37
C THR A 73 4.59 16.41 -8.85
N SER A 74 4.01 17.22 -7.95
CA SER A 74 3.04 18.29 -8.26
C SER A 74 3.70 19.65 -8.45
#